data_AF-A0A1S2NTB2-F1
#
_entry.id   AF-A0A1S2NTB2-F1
#
_cell.length_a   1.000
_cell.length_b   1.000
_cell.length_c   1.000
_cell.angle_alpha   90.00
_cell.angle_beta   90.00
_cell.angle_gamma   90.00
#
_symmetry.space_group_name_H-M   'P 1'
#
loop_
_entity.id
_entity.type
_entity.pdbx_description
1 polymer ?
#
loop_
_entity_poly.entity_id
_entity_poly.type
_entity_poly.pdbx_seq_one_letter_code
_entity_poly.pdbx_strand_id
1 'polypeptide(L)'
;MADETRAAICLALLEGRAWSAGELARITGVAPSTASGHLARLLEAGICVTERQGRHSFVRIADTGTARLVDLLASHAIPDRDAAHAVPVVDPPDPLAGARTCYDHFAGRFGMAVTDAMAERGLLRTEGMFELTDAGREWCARAGVDLAYRGRRPIASSCLDWTERRRHLGGVAGARLCALALRLGWVAREEGGGRALRVTAAGERAFGELLGLTPDLWH
;
A
#
# COMPACT_ATOMS: atom_id res chain seq x y z
N MET A 1 3.61 20.98 10.63
CA MET A 1 3.29 19.54 10.63
C MET A 1 3.91 18.76 11.80
N ALA A 2 4.62 19.38 12.75
CA ALA A 2 5.25 18.68 13.88
C ALA A 2 4.26 18.39 15.03
N ASP A 3 3.44 17.35 14.89
CA ASP A 3 2.52 16.86 15.91
C ASP A 3 2.32 15.37 15.70
N GLU A 4 2.69 14.60 16.71
CA GLU A 4 2.76 13.15 16.66
C GLU A 4 1.38 12.52 16.39
N THR A 5 0.31 13.11 16.95
CA THR A 5 -1.07 12.66 16.72
C THR A 5 -1.49 12.88 15.28
N ARG A 6 -1.20 14.05 14.68
CA ARG A 6 -1.48 14.26 13.23
C ARG A 6 -0.70 13.30 12.35
N ALA A 7 0.55 12.99 12.70
CA ALA A 7 1.32 12.00 11.97
C ALA A 7 0.67 10.61 12.07
N ALA A 8 0.27 10.18 13.28
CA ALA A 8 -0.42 8.92 13.49
C ALA A 8 -1.78 8.84 12.78
N ILE A 9 -2.58 9.92 12.78
CA ILE A 9 -3.82 10.01 12.00
C ILE A 9 -3.52 9.85 10.50
N CYS A 10 -2.56 10.60 9.98
CA CYS A 10 -2.17 10.50 8.57
C CYS A 10 -1.75 9.08 8.20
N LEU A 11 -0.97 8.41 9.06
CA LEU A 11 -0.56 7.02 8.87
C LEU A 11 -1.75 6.05 8.83
N ALA A 12 -2.71 6.17 9.74
CA ALA A 12 -3.93 5.35 9.72
C ALA A 12 -4.80 5.62 8.48
N LEU A 13 -4.85 6.86 8.02
CA LEU A 13 -5.59 7.23 6.81
C LEU A 13 -4.91 6.72 5.52
N LEU A 14 -3.59 6.46 5.55
CA LEU A 14 -2.90 5.89 4.39
C LEU A 14 -3.47 4.53 4.02
N GLU A 15 -4.06 3.77 4.96
CA GLU A 15 -4.78 2.49 4.74
C GLU A 15 -5.89 2.55 3.70
N GLY A 16 -6.29 3.76 3.29
CA GLY A 16 -7.13 4.03 2.12
C GLY A 16 -8.59 3.62 2.25
N ARG A 17 -9.01 3.13 3.43
CA ARG A 17 -10.41 3.18 3.86
C ARG A 17 -10.72 4.56 4.44
N ALA A 18 -11.99 4.93 4.43
CA ALA A 18 -12.46 6.11 5.15
C ALA A 18 -12.69 5.76 6.63
N TRP A 19 -12.37 6.68 7.53
CA TRP A 19 -12.40 6.48 8.97
C TRP A 19 -13.27 7.52 9.67
N SER A 20 -14.01 7.11 10.69
CA SER A 20 -14.67 8.05 11.58
C SER A 20 -13.67 8.70 12.55
N ALA A 21 -14.00 9.90 13.04
CA ALA A 21 -13.19 10.58 14.06
C ALA A 21 -13.02 9.73 15.34
N GLY A 22 -14.05 8.96 15.71
CA GLY A 22 -14.02 8.08 16.87
C GLY A 22 -13.09 6.87 16.69
N GLU A 23 -13.02 6.29 15.50
CA GLU A 23 -12.04 5.23 15.21
C GLU A 23 -10.61 5.76 15.27
N LEU A 24 -10.35 6.92 14.67
CA LEU A 24 -9.02 7.53 14.68
C LEU A 24 -8.58 7.91 16.09
N ALA A 25 -9.50 8.42 16.93
CA ALA A 25 -9.22 8.69 18.34
C ALA A 25 -8.75 7.44 19.09
N ARG A 26 -9.39 6.28 18.84
CA ARG A 26 -8.98 5.00 19.43
C ARG A 26 -7.59 4.57 18.95
N ILE A 27 -7.32 4.67 17.65
CA ILE A 27 -6.03 4.29 17.07
C ILE A 27 -4.89 5.11 17.66
N THR A 28 -5.08 6.42 17.78
CA THR A 28 -4.02 7.32 18.25
C THR A 28 -3.99 7.46 19.78
N GLY A 29 -4.89 6.78 20.51
CA GLY A 29 -4.94 6.83 21.97
C GLY A 29 -5.28 8.21 22.55
N VAL A 30 -5.92 9.10 21.77
CA VAL A 30 -6.26 10.46 22.21
C VAL A 30 -7.77 10.61 22.41
N ALA A 31 -8.17 11.64 23.17
CA ALA A 31 -9.58 11.95 23.34
C ALA A 31 -10.27 12.31 21.99
N PRO A 32 -11.56 11.97 21.78
CA PRO A 32 -12.27 12.27 20.54
C PRO A 32 -12.27 13.76 20.14
N SER A 33 -12.30 14.67 21.12
CA SER A 33 -12.21 16.11 20.89
C SER A 33 -10.84 16.51 20.31
N THR A 34 -9.76 15.92 20.83
CA THR A 34 -8.38 16.12 20.34
C THR A 34 -8.23 15.60 18.92
N ALA A 35 -8.71 14.38 18.64
CA ALA A 35 -8.69 13.81 17.29
C ALA A 35 -9.48 14.69 16.30
N SER A 36 -10.64 15.19 16.70
CA SER A 36 -11.47 16.08 15.87
C SER A 36 -10.76 17.41 15.56
N GLY A 37 -10.06 18.00 16.54
CA GLY A 37 -9.26 19.20 16.32
C GLY A 37 -8.09 18.98 15.35
N HIS A 38 -7.42 17.83 15.45
CA HIS A 38 -6.38 17.45 14.49
C HIS A 38 -6.94 17.22 13.07
N LEU A 39 -8.08 16.55 12.97
CA LEU A 39 -8.77 16.31 11.70
C LEU A 39 -9.21 17.61 11.02
N ALA A 40 -9.75 18.57 11.78
CA ALA A 40 -10.12 19.88 11.24
C ALA A 40 -8.92 20.57 10.55
N ARG A 41 -7.74 20.53 11.18
CA ARG A 41 -6.51 21.09 10.61
C ARG A 41 -6.03 20.34 9.37
N LEU A 42 -6.17 19.02 9.33
CA LEU A 42 -5.80 18.21 8.17
C LEU A 42 -6.76 18.42 6.99
N LEU A 43 -8.06 18.64 7.27
CA LEU A 43 -9.07 19.01 6.28
C LEU A 43 -8.81 20.42 5.73
N GLU A 44 -8.55 21.40 6.59
CA GLU A 44 -8.21 22.77 6.20
C GLU A 44 -6.93 22.82 5.34
N ALA A 45 -5.93 21.99 5.67
CA ALA A 45 -4.70 21.87 4.90
C ALA A 45 -4.87 21.09 3.58
N GLY A 46 -6.05 20.55 3.27
CA GLY A 46 -6.30 19.75 2.07
C GLY A 46 -5.63 18.38 2.06
N ILE A 47 -5.09 17.91 3.20
CA ILE A 47 -4.47 16.58 3.32
C ILE A 47 -5.55 15.49 3.33
N CYS A 48 -6.69 15.81 3.96
CA CYS A 48 -7.82 14.93 4.11
C CYS A 48 -9.06 15.50 3.43
N VAL A 49 -10.01 14.63 3.12
CA VAL A 49 -11.36 15.00 2.68
C VAL A 49 -12.40 14.23 3.47
N THR A 50 -13.58 14.83 3.63
CA THR A 50 -14.72 14.18 4.25
C THR A 50 -15.56 13.45 3.21
N GLU A 51 -15.98 12.24 3.55
CA GLU A 51 -16.93 11.43 2.79
C GLU A 51 -18.16 11.17 3.65
N ARG A 52 -19.35 11.57 3.17
CA ARG A 52 -20.61 11.35 3.90
C ARG A 52 -21.23 10.05 3.46
N GLN A 53 -21.42 9.14 4.41
CA GLN A 53 -22.18 7.92 4.22
C GLN A 53 -23.37 7.94 5.18
N GLY A 54 -24.54 8.33 4.66
CA GLY A 54 -25.76 8.51 5.45
C GLY A 54 -25.59 9.58 6.54
N ARG A 55 -25.81 9.18 7.80
CA ARG A 55 -25.71 10.07 8.98
C ARG A 55 -24.29 10.21 9.52
N HIS A 56 -23.36 9.39 9.04
CA HIS A 56 -21.99 9.35 9.53
C HIS A 56 -21.04 10.05 8.55
N SER A 57 -20.08 10.76 9.13
CA SER A 57 -19.02 11.47 8.43
C SER A 57 -17.72 10.71 8.59
N PHE A 58 -17.13 10.30 7.47
CA PHE A 58 -15.84 9.62 7.42
C PHE A 58 -14.79 10.54 6.81
N VAL A 59 -13.53 10.28 7.11
CA VAL A 59 -12.38 11.03 6.62
C VAL A 59 -11.42 10.08 5.92
N ARG A 60 -10.88 10.50 4.79
CA ARG A 60 -9.82 9.79 4.05
C ARG A 60 -8.77 10.77 3.56
N ILE A 61 -7.60 10.27 3.17
CA ILE A 61 -6.63 11.08 2.41
C ILE A 61 -7.30 11.61 1.14
N ALA A 62 -7.01 12.86 0.80
CA ALA A 62 -7.64 13.58 -0.30
C ALA A 62 -7.57 12.82 -1.64
N ASP A 63 -6.37 12.38 -1.99
CA ASP A 63 -6.08 11.72 -3.25
C ASP A 63 -4.77 10.91 -3.19
N THR A 64 -4.48 10.16 -4.25
CA THR A 64 -3.29 9.30 -4.37
C THR A 64 -1.97 10.09 -4.33
N GLY A 65 -1.93 11.31 -4.88
CA GLY A 65 -0.74 12.17 -4.84
C GLY A 65 -0.43 12.63 -3.42
N THR A 66 -1.47 13.06 -2.69
CA THR A 66 -1.38 13.44 -1.27
C THR A 66 -0.92 12.28 -0.40
N ALA A 67 -1.46 11.08 -0.64
CA ALA A 67 -1.09 9.88 0.10
C ALA A 67 0.42 9.56 -0.07
N ARG A 68 0.95 9.67 -1.30
CA ARG A 68 2.39 9.48 -1.57
C ARG A 68 3.26 10.49 -0.85
N LEU A 69 2.83 11.75 -0.77
CA LEU A 69 3.60 12.79 -0.10
C LEU A 69 3.67 12.53 1.41
N VAL A 70 2.54 12.18 2.03
CA VAL A 70 2.46 11.83 3.44
C VAL A 70 3.35 10.63 3.77
N ASP A 71 3.31 9.60 2.93
CA ASP A 71 4.12 8.38 3.07
C ASP A 71 5.63 8.62 2.92
N LEU A 72 6.02 9.45 1.94
CA LEU A 72 7.42 9.85 1.77
C LEU A 72 7.94 10.62 3.00
N LEU A 73 7.14 11.54 3.53
CA LEU A 73 7.48 12.29 4.74
C LEU A 73 7.58 11.37 5.97
N ALA A 74 6.65 10.43 6.12
CA ALA A 74 6.70 9.44 7.20
C ALA A 74 7.95 8.56 7.12
N SER A 75 8.33 8.14 5.92
CA SER A 75 9.53 7.34 5.67
C SER A 75 10.83 8.10 5.99
N HIS A 76 10.84 9.43 5.89
CA HIS A 76 12.01 10.26 6.19
C HIS A 76 12.09 10.69 7.66
N ALA A 77 10.94 10.88 8.32
CA ALA A 77 10.87 11.36 9.71
C ALA A 77 11.25 10.31 10.76
N ILE A 78 11.38 9.03 10.37
CA ILE A 78 11.72 7.91 11.26
C ILE A 78 13.06 7.33 10.79
N PRO A 79 14.21 7.77 11.35
CA PRO A 79 15.52 7.20 11.02
C PRO A 79 15.62 5.71 11.44
N ASP A 80 16.44 4.91 10.74
CA ASP A 80 16.70 3.48 11.00
C ASP A 80 15.58 2.46 10.72
N ARG A 81 14.62 2.78 9.86
CA ARG A 81 13.60 1.83 9.39
C ARG A 81 14.11 0.71 8.44
N ASP A 82 15.40 0.70 8.12
CA ASP A 82 16.06 -0.38 7.37
C ASP A 82 16.60 -1.50 8.29
N ALA A 83 16.58 -1.29 9.62
CA ALA A 83 16.87 -2.34 10.59
C ALA A 83 15.56 -2.95 11.11
N ALA A 84 15.42 -4.26 10.97
CA ALA A 84 14.25 -5.02 11.40
C ALA A 84 14.05 -4.99 12.92
N HIS A 85 13.53 -3.92 13.52
CA HIS A 85 13.23 -3.87 14.97
C HIS A 85 11.85 -3.23 15.26
N ALA A 86 11.24 -3.76 16.31
CA ALA A 86 9.81 -3.74 16.60
C ALA A 86 9.25 -2.37 17.01
N VAL A 87 8.17 -1.96 16.36
CA VAL A 87 7.08 -1.18 16.97
C VAL A 87 5.97 -2.19 17.37
N PRO A 88 5.23 -2.01 18.48
CA PRO A 88 4.09 -2.88 18.76
C PRO A 88 3.07 -2.76 17.62
N VAL A 89 2.69 -3.89 17.03
CA VAL A 89 1.52 -3.95 16.15
C VAL A 89 0.32 -3.72 17.07
N VAL A 90 -0.21 -2.50 17.08
CA VAL A 90 -1.58 -2.29 17.56
C VAL A 90 -2.44 -3.03 16.55
N ASP A 91 -3.16 -4.06 16.99
CA ASP A 91 -3.91 -4.96 16.10
C ASP A 91 -4.69 -4.15 15.05
N PRO A 92 -4.29 -4.25 13.75
CA PRO A 92 -4.96 -3.50 12.70
C PRO A 92 -6.40 -4.00 12.59
N PRO A 93 -7.39 -3.11 12.35
CA PRO A 93 -8.73 -3.58 12.06
C PRO A 93 -8.69 -4.38 10.74
N ASP A 94 -8.96 -5.67 10.90
CA ASP A 94 -9.02 -6.78 9.93
C ASP A 94 -7.70 -7.54 9.60
N PRO A 95 -7.41 -8.65 10.33
CA PRO A 95 -6.28 -9.55 10.04
C PRO A 95 -6.43 -10.47 8.81
N LEU A 96 -7.36 -10.22 7.86
CA LEU A 96 -7.63 -11.17 6.75
C LEU A 96 -7.16 -10.78 5.34
N ALA A 97 -6.65 -9.58 5.06
CA ALA A 97 -6.24 -9.24 3.69
C ALA A 97 -4.81 -9.70 3.38
N GLY A 98 -4.63 -11.01 3.19
CA GLY A 98 -3.40 -11.61 2.64
C GLY A 98 -2.91 -10.90 1.37
N ALA A 99 -3.83 -10.36 0.57
CA ALA A 99 -3.56 -9.45 -0.53
C ALA A 99 -4.32 -8.12 -0.36
N ARG A 100 -3.65 -7.01 -0.67
CA ARG A 100 -4.28 -5.68 -0.77
C ARG A 100 -3.52 -4.77 -1.73
N THR A 101 -4.04 -3.58 -2.01
CA THR A 101 -3.25 -2.51 -2.64
C THR A 101 -2.53 -1.67 -1.59
N CYS A 102 -1.38 -1.05 -1.90
CA CYS A 102 -0.82 0.07 -1.12
C CYS A 102 -1.42 1.41 -1.55
N TYR A 103 -1.29 1.69 -2.84
CA TYR A 103 -2.05 2.74 -3.49
C TYR A 103 -2.69 2.10 -4.71
N ASP A 104 -1.86 1.89 -5.72
CA ASP A 104 -2.19 1.34 -7.02
C ASP A 104 -1.42 0.05 -7.35
N HIS A 105 -0.62 -0.45 -6.40
CA HIS A 105 0.21 -1.64 -6.53
C HIS A 105 -0.03 -2.60 -5.37
N PHE A 106 0.38 -3.87 -5.52
CA PHE A 106 0.19 -4.90 -4.52
C PHE A 106 0.94 -4.64 -3.22
N ALA A 107 0.33 -5.03 -2.11
CA ALA A 107 0.82 -4.91 -0.75
C ALA A 107 0.26 -6.05 0.11
N GLY A 108 0.62 -6.08 1.40
CA GLY A 108 0.41 -7.23 2.28
C GLY A 108 1.28 -8.42 1.88
N ARG A 109 1.00 -9.59 2.46
CA ARG A 109 1.76 -10.83 2.20
C ARG A 109 1.87 -11.18 0.73
N PHE A 110 0.80 -11.00 -0.04
CA PHE A 110 0.83 -11.20 -1.49
C PHE A 110 1.75 -10.23 -2.22
N GLY A 111 1.71 -8.93 -1.88
CA GLY A 111 2.60 -7.95 -2.49
C GLY A 111 4.08 -8.21 -2.18
N MET A 112 4.36 -8.70 -0.97
CA MET A 112 5.70 -9.16 -0.59
C MET A 112 6.11 -10.42 -1.34
N ALA A 113 5.25 -11.44 -1.40
CA ALA A 113 5.53 -12.69 -2.11
C ALA A 113 5.85 -12.43 -3.59
N VAL A 114 5.10 -11.56 -4.26
CA VAL A 114 5.40 -11.11 -5.63
C VAL A 114 6.76 -10.43 -5.72
N THR A 115 7.09 -9.57 -4.76
CA THR A 115 8.38 -8.86 -4.72
C THR A 115 9.54 -9.83 -4.51
N ASP A 116 9.40 -10.74 -3.54
CA ASP A 116 10.41 -11.74 -3.17
C ASP A 116 10.67 -12.69 -4.35
N ALA A 117 9.61 -13.21 -4.98
CA ALA A 117 9.76 -14.08 -6.15
C ALA A 117 10.45 -13.38 -7.33
N MET A 118 10.19 -12.09 -7.54
CA MET A 118 10.91 -11.30 -8.56
C MET A 118 12.38 -11.10 -8.19
N ALA A 119 12.69 -10.85 -6.92
CA ALA A 119 14.06 -10.69 -6.45
C ALA A 119 14.87 -12.00 -6.56
N GLU A 120 14.30 -13.12 -6.09
CA GLU A 120 14.91 -14.45 -6.15
C GLU A 120 15.23 -14.89 -7.59
N ARG A 121 14.41 -14.46 -8.56
CA ARG A 121 14.61 -14.72 -10.00
C ARG A 121 15.56 -13.75 -10.68
N GLY A 122 16.15 -12.82 -9.93
CA GLY A 122 17.01 -11.78 -10.48
C GLY A 122 16.29 -10.79 -11.40
N LEU A 123 14.95 -10.68 -11.29
CA LEU A 123 14.14 -9.72 -12.06
C LEU A 123 14.14 -8.33 -11.41
N LEU A 124 14.35 -8.27 -10.10
CA LEU A 124 14.31 -7.06 -9.30
C LEU A 124 15.54 -7.02 -8.39
N ARG A 125 16.30 -5.93 -8.42
CA ARG A 125 17.31 -5.64 -7.38
C ARG A 125 16.63 -4.96 -6.21
N THR A 126 16.88 -5.46 -5.01
CA THR A 126 16.26 -4.97 -3.78
C THR A 126 17.25 -4.36 -2.80
N GLU A 127 18.53 -4.25 -3.17
CA GLU A 127 19.57 -3.56 -2.40
C GLU A 127 19.34 -2.04 -2.50
N GLY A 128 18.67 -1.46 -1.51
CA GLY A 128 18.32 -0.04 -1.47
C GLY A 128 17.05 0.30 -2.26
N MET A 129 17.15 1.20 -3.24
CA MET A 129 16.01 1.54 -4.09
C MET A 129 15.78 0.43 -5.10
N PHE A 130 14.52 0.00 -5.24
CA PHE A 130 14.22 -1.11 -6.12
C PHE A 130 14.40 -0.74 -7.59
N GLU A 131 15.07 -1.61 -8.33
CA GLU A 131 15.35 -1.44 -9.75
C GLU A 131 15.07 -2.73 -10.51
N LEU A 132 14.36 -2.65 -11.63
CA LEU A 132 14.23 -3.78 -12.54
C LEU A 132 15.56 -4.03 -13.25
N THR A 133 15.99 -5.29 -13.25
CA THR A 133 17.07 -5.76 -14.13
C THR A 133 16.59 -5.81 -15.58
N ASP A 134 17.50 -6.04 -16.52
CA ASP A 134 17.12 -6.24 -17.93
C ASP A 134 16.20 -7.45 -18.09
N ALA A 135 16.51 -8.56 -17.39
CA ALA A 135 15.64 -9.73 -17.32
C ALA A 135 14.25 -9.39 -16.73
N GLY A 136 14.19 -8.50 -15.73
CA GLY A 136 12.93 -8.02 -15.17
C GLY A 136 12.10 -7.21 -16.17
N ARG A 137 12.73 -6.37 -16.99
CA ARG A 137 12.05 -5.61 -18.04
C ARG A 137 11.48 -6.53 -19.13
N GLU A 138 12.26 -7.51 -19.57
CA GLU A 138 11.82 -8.53 -20.52
C GLU A 138 10.68 -9.37 -19.95
N TRP A 139 10.77 -9.77 -18.68
CA TRP A 139 9.70 -10.47 -17.99
C TRP A 139 8.43 -9.62 -17.94
N CYS A 140 8.52 -8.32 -17.61
CA CYS A 140 7.36 -7.43 -17.64
C CYS A 140 6.71 -7.40 -19.02
N ALA A 141 7.50 -7.29 -20.10
CA ALA A 141 6.97 -7.31 -21.46
C ALA A 141 6.23 -8.62 -21.77
N ARG A 142 6.81 -9.78 -21.43
CA ARG A 142 6.17 -11.10 -21.64
C ARG A 142 4.91 -11.28 -20.80
N ALA A 143 4.91 -10.78 -19.57
CA ALA A 143 3.75 -10.81 -18.68
C ALA A 143 2.65 -9.82 -19.11
N GLY A 144 2.88 -8.95 -20.11
CA GLY A 144 1.93 -7.94 -20.56
C GLY A 144 1.89 -6.68 -19.69
N VAL A 145 2.94 -6.44 -18.91
CA VAL A 145 3.15 -5.23 -18.08
C VAL A 145 3.90 -4.20 -18.91
N ASP A 146 3.17 -3.23 -19.46
CA ASP A 146 3.76 -2.13 -20.22
C ASP A 146 4.47 -1.11 -19.30
N LEU A 147 5.78 -0.98 -19.49
CA LEU A 147 6.64 -0.06 -18.76
C LEU A 147 6.86 1.28 -19.50
N ALA A 148 6.31 1.45 -20.71
CA ALA A 148 6.44 2.68 -21.47
C ALA A 148 5.76 3.84 -20.71
N TYR A 149 6.58 4.71 -20.14
CA TYR A 149 6.10 5.81 -19.32
C TYR A 149 7.01 7.04 -19.45
N ARG A 150 6.41 8.18 -19.79
CA ARG A 150 7.11 9.46 -20.04
C ARG A 150 7.02 10.45 -18.88
N GLY A 151 6.52 10.04 -17.71
CA GLY A 151 6.38 10.91 -16.54
C GLY A 151 7.53 10.78 -15.53
N ARG A 152 7.42 11.51 -14.41
CA ARG A 152 8.44 11.54 -13.33
C ARG A 152 8.41 10.36 -12.36
N ARG A 153 7.36 9.52 -12.41
CA ARG A 153 7.25 8.32 -11.56
C ARG A 153 8.33 7.32 -11.94
N PRO A 154 9.11 6.79 -10.98
CA PRO A 154 10.15 5.82 -11.27
C PRO A 154 9.54 4.49 -11.74
N ILE A 155 10.30 3.75 -12.56
CA ILE A 155 9.85 2.46 -13.12
C ILE A 155 9.59 1.44 -12.01
N ALA A 156 10.52 1.30 -11.06
CA ALA A 156 10.35 0.54 -9.84
C ALA A 156 10.60 1.47 -8.64
N SER A 157 9.97 1.15 -7.50
CA SER A 157 10.25 1.83 -6.23
C SER A 157 10.09 0.84 -5.08
N SER A 158 10.85 1.04 -4.01
CA SER A 158 10.78 0.25 -2.80
C SER A 158 9.72 0.82 -1.84
N CYS A 159 8.44 0.63 -2.17
CA CYS A 159 7.34 1.11 -1.34
C CYS A 159 7.29 0.33 -0.03
N LEU A 160 6.98 1.00 1.07
CA LEU A 160 7.08 0.43 2.38
C LEU A 160 5.70 -0.05 2.85
N ASP A 161 5.56 -1.36 3.05
CA ASP A 161 4.35 -1.89 3.64
C ASP A 161 4.38 -1.59 5.14
N TRP A 162 3.37 -0.89 5.64
CA TRP A 162 3.35 -0.47 7.04
C TRP A 162 2.84 -1.56 7.99
N THR A 163 2.01 -2.52 7.52
CA THR A 163 1.56 -3.65 8.35
C THR A 163 2.66 -4.69 8.47
N GLU A 164 3.30 -5.01 7.35
CA GLU A 164 4.34 -6.04 7.27
C GLU A 164 5.73 -5.50 7.61
N ARG A 165 5.89 -4.17 7.59
CA ARG A 165 7.16 -3.45 7.77
C ARG A 165 8.26 -3.87 6.80
N ARG A 166 7.87 -4.33 5.62
CA ARG A 166 8.78 -4.76 4.55
C ARG A 166 8.56 -3.94 3.29
N ARG A 167 9.63 -3.75 2.53
CA ARG A 167 9.55 -3.05 1.24
C ARG A 167 9.00 -3.99 0.17
N HIS A 168 8.16 -3.47 -0.70
CA HIS A 168 7.51 -4.19 -1.80
C HIS A 168 7.51 -3.36 -3.09
N LEU A 169 7.27 -4.02 -4.21
CA LEU A 169 7.35 -3.42 -5.54
C LEU A 169 6.25 -2.36 -5.74
N GLY A 170 6.68 -1.10 -5.76
CA GLY A 170 5.91 0.05 -6.23
C GLY A 170 6.33 0.50 -7.63
N GLY A 171 6.28 1.81 -7.87
CA GLY A 171 6.66 2.39 -9.17
C GLY A 171 5.65 2.10 -10.28
N VAL A 172 6.03 2.39 -11.52
CA VAL A 172 5.20 2.09 -12.70
C VAL A 172 4.95 0.59 -12.82
N ALA A 173 5.98 -0.24 -12.61
CA ALA A 173 5.91 -1.68 -12.72
C ALA A 173 4.89 -2.30 -11.76
N GLY A 174 4.99 -1.99 -10.46
CA GLY A 174 4.05 -2.49 -9.46
C GLY A 174 2.61 -2.07 -9.74
N ALA A 175 2.41 -0.82 -10.18
CA ALA A 175 1.07 -0.32 -10.48
C ALA A 175 0.46 -0.96 -11.73
N ARG A 176 1.27 -1.13 -12.78
CA ARG A 176 0.81 -1.73 -14.03
C ARG A 176 0.56 -3.23 -13.88
N LEU A 177 1.38 -3.93 -13.09
CA LEU A 177 1.13 -5.33 -12.74
C LEU A 177 -0.18 -5.50 -11.97
N CYS A 178 -0.43 -4.67 -10.95
CA CYS A 178 -1.68 -4.69 -10.20
C CYS A 178 -2.90 -4.36 -11.09
N ALA A 179 -2.80 -3.33 -11.94
CA ALA A 179 -3.85 -2.98 -12.88
C ALA A 179 -4.13 -4.09 -13.91
N LEU A 180 -3.08 -4.74 -14.42
CA LEU A 180 -3.19 -5.89 -15.31
C LEU A 180 -3.93 -7.04 -14.64
N ALA A 181 -3.52 -7.41 -13.42
CA ALA A 181 -4.12 -8.50 -12.67
C ALA A 181 -5.60 -8.25 -12.36
N LEU A 182 -5.97 -7.00 -12.01
CA LEU A 182 -7.37 -6.61 -11.85
C LEU A 182 -8.15 -6.75 -13.16
N ARG A 183 -7.58 -6.27 -14.27
CA ARG A 183 -8.21 -6.32 -15.60
C ARG A 183 -8.40 -7.75 -16.11
N LEU A 184 -7.47 -8.65 -15.81
CA LEU A 184 -7.53 -10.06 -16.20
C LEU A 184 -8.30 -10.93 -15.19
N GLY A 185 -8.81 -10.35 -14.10
CA GLY A 185 -9.53 -11.08 -13.06
C GLY A 185 -8.65 -12.03 -12.24
N TRP A 186 -7.34 -11.85 -12.24
CA TRP A 186 -6.40 -12.59 -11.39
C TRP A 186 -6.55 -12.21 -9.93
N VAL A 187 -6.90 -10.94 -9.69
CA VAL A 187 -7.27 -10.43 -8.37
C VAL A 187 -8.59 -9.68 -8.49
N ALA A 188 -9.38 -9.70 -7.44
CA ALA A 188 -10.64 -8.96 -7.33
C ALA A 188 -10.62 -8.09 -6.07
N ARG A 189 -11.33 -6.96 -6.10
CA ARG A 189 -11.59 -6.18 -4.87
C ARG A 189 -12.67 -6.89 -4.06
N GLU A 190 -12.51 -6.89 -2.74
CA GLU A 190 -13.50 -7.49 -1.84
C GLU A 190 -14.82 -6.70 -1.80
N GLU A 191 -15.89 -7.40 -1.44
CA GLU A 191 -17.21 -6.80 -1.24
C GLU A 191 -17.16 -5.83 -0.05
N GLY A 192 -17.57 -4.58 -0.27
CA GLY A 192 -17.39 -3.48 0.69
C GLY A 192 -16.34 -2.45 0.28
N GLY A 193 -15.54 -2.74 -0.75
CA GLY A 193 -14.58 -1.80 -1.34
C GLY A 193 -13.29 -1.66 -0.54
N GLY A 194 -12.61 -0.51 -0.71
CA GLY A 194 -11.32 -0.26 -0.06
C GLY A 194 -10.12 -0.90 -0.78
N ARG A 195 -9.08 -1.21 0.01
CA ARG A 195 -7.78 -1.68 -0.49
C ARG A 195 -7.61 -3.20 -0.48
N ALA A 196 -8.49 -3.95 0.19
CA ALA A 196 -8.42 -5.41 0.25
C ALA A 196 -8.58 -6.04 -1.15
N LEU A 197 -7.80 -7.08 -1.41
CA LEU A 197 -7.84 -7.86 -2.63
C LEU A 197 -8.00 -9.33 -2.31
N ARG A 198 -8.74 -10.03 -3.16
CA ARG A 198 -8.79 -11.48 -3.22
C ARG A 198 -8.00 -11.96 -4.42
N VAL A 199 -7.04 -12.86 -4.21
CA VAL A 199 -6.44 -13.61 -5.32
C VAL A 199 -7.46 -14.65 -5.79
N THR A 200 -7.78 -14.67 -7.08
CA THR A 200 -8.74 -15.63 -7.64
C THR A 200 -8.03 -16.93 -8.01
N ALA A 201 -8.76 -18.02 -8.22
CA ALA A 201 -8.16 -19.27 -8.73
C ALA A 201 -7.44 -19.07 -10.09
N ALA A 202 -7.87 -18.10 -10.90
CA ALA A 202 -7.15 -17.74 -12.12
C ALA A 202 -5.83 -17.01 -11.82
N GLY A 203 -5.83 -16.16 -10.79
CA GLY A 203 -4.62 -15.49 -10.31
C GLY A 203 -3.62 -16.47 -9.71
N GLU A 204 -4.05 -17.42 -8.88
CA GLU A 204 -3.18 -18.45 -8.32
C GLU A 204 -2.43 -19.21 -9.42
N ARG A 205 -3.16 -19.64 -10.47
CA ARG A 205 -2.53 -20.28 -11.64
C ARG A 205 -1.56 -19.34 -12.36
N ALA A 206 -1.99 -18.11 -12.67
CA ALA A 206 -1.17 -17.15 -13.41
C ALA A 206 0.12 -16.77 -12.65
N PHE A 207 0.03 -16.50 -11.35
CA PHE A 207 1.20 -16.17 -10.53
C PHE A 207 2.06 -17.41 -10.22
N GLY A 208 1.47 -18.59 -10.16
CA GLY A 208 2.19 -19.86 -10.16
C GLY A 208 3.02 -20.06 -11.43
N GLU A 209 2.45 -19.82 -12.61
CA GLU A 209 3.15 -19.92 -13.89
C GLU A 209 4.21 -18.84 -14.09
N LEU A 210 3.89 -17.58 -13.76
CA LEU A 210 4.75 -16.42 -14.05
C LEU A 210 5.89 -16.26 -13.03
N LEU A 211 5.64 -16.59 -11.76
CA LEU A 211 6.53 -16.31 -10.63
C LEU A 211 6.75 -17.52 -9.71
N GLY A 212 6.14 -18.67 -9.96
CA GLY A 212 6.28 -19.86 -9.10
C GLY A 212 5.61 -19.70 -7.74
N LEU A 213 4.64 -18.81 -7.63
CA LEU A 213 3.96 -18.49 -6.37
C LEU A 213 2.90 -19.54 -6.00
N THR A 214 2.87 -19.94 -4.74
CA THR A 214 1.88 -20.86 -4.18
C THR A 214 1.04 -20.19 -3.07
N PRO A 215 -0.25 -20.55 -2.92
CA PRO A 215 -1.18 -19.80 -2.06
C PRO A 215 -0.75 -19.67 -0.59
N ASP A 216 -0.01 -20.63 -0.06
CA ASP A 216 0.54 -20.62 1.31
C ASP A 216 1.45 -19.42 1.61
N LEU A 217 1.99 -18.74 0.60
CA LEU A 217 2.82 -17.56 0.76
C LEU A 217 2.02 -16.30 1.14
N TRP A 218 0.69 -16.30 0.99
CA TRP A 218 -0.16 -15.15 1.33
C TRP A 218 -1.46 -15.49 2.07
N HIS A 219 -1.72 -16.77 2.35
CA HIS A 219 -2.85 -17.21 3.19
C HIS A 219 -2.51 -17.27 4.67
#